data_AF-A0A2V9ZZ71-F1
#
_entry.id   AF-A0A2V9ZZ71-F1
#
_cell.length_a   1.000
_cell.length_b   1.000
_cell.length_c   1.000
_cell.angle_alpha   90.00
_cell.angle_beta   90.00
_cell.angle_gamma   90.00
#
_symmetry.space_group_name_H-M   'P 1'
#
loop_
_entity.id
_entity.type
_entity.pdbx_description
1 polymer ?
#
loop_
_entity_poly.entity_id
_entity_poly.type
_entity_poly.pdbx_seq_one_letter_code
_entity_poly.pdbx_strand_id
1 'polypeptide(L)'
;GVEEARKKAEDLLKQLKAGANFADVAKKNSQDADSGKNGGSLGWVQRSSIPAPEVAKAAFSLPKGTTSEVINAGYGFDILRIDDTQTAHFKTLDEVKAQIEPILKKDKAARAAENTANTLVNQARADGLDKAAAARGLQVVTTDFFARNASLPGVGPSPQFMDAVFGAREKSPPDMAGLPQGYAIYELLGVKPP
;
A
#
# COMPACT_ATOMS: atom_id res chain seq x y z
N GLY A 1 -16.22 24.33 -32.46
CA GLY A 1 -15.70 23.41 -33.50
C GLY A 1 -14.19 23.28 -33.37
N VAL A 2 -13.57 22.35 -34.08
CA VAL A 2 -12.10 22.12 -34.01
C VAL A 2 -11.31 23.39 -34.35
N GLU A 3 -11.73 24.15 -35.35
CA GLU A 3 -11.06 25.40 -35.74
C GLU A 3 -11.10 26.47 -34.64
N GLU A 4 -12.26 26.68 -34.02
CA GLU A 4 -12.40 27.61 -32.89
C GLU A 4 -11.54 27.20 -31.69
N ALA A 5 -11.45 25.89 -31.41
CA ALA A 5 -10.60 25.38 -30.34
C ALA A 5 -9.11 25.61 -30.64
N ARG A 6 -8.69 25.41 -31.90
CA ARG A 6 -7.32 25.71 -32.35
C ARG A 6 -6.99 27.19 -32.19
N LYS A 7 -7.85 28.06 -32.73
CA LYS A 7 -7.66 29.51 -32.68
C LYS A 7 -7.58 30.01 -31.24
N LYS A 8 -8.46 29.50 -30.36
CA LYS A 8 -8.39 29.78 -28.92
C LYS A 8 -7.05 29.36 -28.33
N ALA A 9 -6.56 28.15 -28.62
CA ALA A 9 -5.26 27.69 -28.13
C ALA A 9 -4.11 28.59 -28.65
N GLU A 10 -4.11 28.95 -29.93
CA GLU A 10 -3.11 29.84 -30.52
C GLU A 10 -3.08 31.23 -29.86
N ASP A 11 -4.25 31.80 -29.56
CA ASP A 11 -4.34 33.08 -28.88
C ASP A 11 -3.86 33.02 -27.43
N LEU A 12 -4.11 31.90 -26.73
CA LEU A 12 -3.55 31.66 -25.40
C LEU A 12 -2.03 31.49 -25.45
N LEU A 13 -1.51 30.79 -26.46
CA LEU A 13 -0.07 30.64 -26.64
C LEU A 13 0.61 32.01 -26.89
N LYS A 14 0.00 32.89 -27.68
CA LYS A 14 0.50 34.26 -27.88
C LYS A 14 0.61 35.02 -26.55
N GLN A 15 -0.39 34.89 -25.67
CA GLN A 15 -0.36 35.51 -24.34
C GLN A 15 0.79 34.95 -23.48
N LEU A 16 0.96 33.62 -23.49
CA LEU A 16 2.04 32.97 -22.76
C LEU A 16 3.43 33.40 -23.28
N LYS A 17 3.60 33.49 -24.60
CA LYS A 17 4.83 33.99 -25.24
C LYS A 17 5.09 35.47 -24.95
N ALA A 18 4.04 36.27 -24.72
CA ALA A 18 4.12 37.65 -24.28
C ALA A 18 4.42 37.81 -22.77
N GLY A 19 4.63 36.72 -22.04
CA GLY A 19 5.01 36.74 -20.62
C GLY A 19 3.85 36.61 -19.63
N ALA A 20 2.65 36.25 -20.09
CA ALA A 20 1.55 35.95 -19.17
C ALA A 20 1.90 34.77 -18.24
N ASN A 21 1.42 34.82 -16.99
CA ASN A 21 1.62 33.74 -16.04
C ASN A 21 0.85 32.48 -16.49
N PHE A 22 1.58 31.37 -16.63
CA PHE A 22 1.01 30.10 -17.12
C PHE A 22 -0.12 29.57 -16.23
N ALA A 23 0.06 29.60 -14.90
CA ALA A 23 -0.92 29.10 -13.96
C ALA A 23 -2.22 29.91 -14.01
N ASP A 24 -2.14 31.23 -14.21
CA ASP A 24 -3.32 32.08 -14.34
C ASP A 24 -4.07 31.83 -15.65
N VAL A 25 -3.33 31.66 -16.75
CA VAL A 25 -3.91 31.30 -18.05
C VAL A 25 -4.59 29.93 -17.96
N ALA A 26 -3.94 28.94 -17.34
CA ALA A 26 -4.47 27.60 -17.15
C ALA A 26 -5.73 27.59 -16.27
N LYS A 27 -5.73 28.29 -15.12
CA LYS A 27 -6.93 28.39 -14.25
C LYS A 27 -8.14 28.95 -14.96
N LYS A 28 -7.94 29.92 -15.85
CA LYS A 28 -9.03 30.59 -16.56
C LYS A 28 -9.53 29.82 -17.78
N ASN A 29 -8.67 29.03 -18.44
CA ASN A 29 -8.95 28.52 -19.77
C ASN A 29 -8.83 27.01 -19.95
N SER A 30 -8.12 26.31 -19.05
CA SER A 30 -7.92 24.87 -19.14
C SER A 30 -9.25 24.13 -19.00
N GLN A 31 -9.45 23.14 -19.86
CA GLN A 31 -10.61 22.24 -19.81
C GLN A 31 -10.28 20.93 -19.09
N ASP A 32 -9.02 20.74 -18.67
CA ASP A 32 -8.64 19.64 -17.79
C ASP A 32 -9.14 19.93 -16.36
N ALA A 33 -10.11 19.15 -15.92
CA ALA A 33 -10.77 19.30 -14.62
C ALA A 33 -9.83 18.98 -13.44
N ASP A 34 -8.81 18.15 -13.65
CA ASP A 34 -7.90 17.70 -12.60
C ASP A 34 -6.83 18.76 -12.33
N SER A 35 -6.21 19.27 -13.39
CA SER A 35 -5.09 20.22 -13.29
C SER A 35 -5.49 21.69 -13.43
N GLY A 36 -6.55 22.02 -14.17
CA GLY A 36 -6.91 23.38 -14.54
C GLY A 36 -7.08 24.32 -13.35
N LYS A 37 -7.88 23.90 -12.36
CA LYS A 37 -8.09 24.63 -11.09
C LYS A 37 -6.80 24.87 -10.30
N ASN A 38 -5.79 24.03 -10.50
CA ASN A 38 -4.48 24.07 -9.86
C ASN A 38 -3.41 24.72 -10.76
N GLY A 39 -3.81 25.53 -11.74
CA GLY A 39 -2.87 26.19 -12.64
C GLY A 39 -2.23 25.28 -13.69
N GLY A 40 -2.87 24.16 -14.00
CA GLY A 40 -2.37 23.18 -14.97
C GLY A 40 -1.24 22.30 -14.44
N SER A 41 -1.01 22.25 -13.12
CA SER A 41 0.06 21.43 -12.55
C SER A 41 -0.30 19.95 -12.56
N LEU A 42 0.58 19.14 -13.15
CA LEU A 42 0.46 17.67 -13.24
C LEU A 42 1.43 16.92 -12.30
N GLY A 43 2.32 17.65 -11.60
CA GLY A 43 3.40 17.03 -10.83
C GLY A 43 4.42 16.31 -11.70
N TRP A 44 5.12 15.31 -11.13
CA TRP A 44 6.05 14.46 -11.88
C TRP A 44 5.28 13.44 -12.72
N VAL A 45 5.42 13.55 -14.05
CA VAL A 45 4.80 12.63 -15.02
C VAL A 45 5.84 11.72 -15.65
N GLN A 46 5.44 10.49 -15.94
CA GLN A 46 6.26 9.54 -16.70
C GLN A 46 5.77 9.50 -18.15
N ARG A 47 6.64 9.14 -19.11
CA ARG A 47 6.23 9.07 -20.52
C ARG A 47 5.06 8.11 -20.74
N SER A 48 5.02 7.01 -19.98
CA SER A 48 3.95 6.01 -20.01
C SER A 48 2.62 6.50 -19.42
N SER A 49 2.61 7.58 -18.62
CA SER A 49 1.38 8.13 -18.03
C SER A 49 0.72 9.20 -18.89
N ILE A 50 1.29 9.57 -20.05
CA ILE A 50 0.72 10.56 -20.96
C ILE A 50 -0.01 9.83 -22.11
N PRO A 51 -1.35 9.90 -22.21
CA PRO A 51 -2.11 9.12 -23.18
C PRO A 51 -1.90 9.54 -24.64
N ALA A 52 -1.74 10.84 -24.90
CA ALA A 52 -1.58 11.37 -26.25
C ALA A 52 -0.10 11.31 -26.70
N PRO A 53 0.23 10.57 -27.78
CA PRO A 53 1.61 10.41 -28.23
C PRO A 53 2.32 11.73 -28.57
N GLU A 54 1.61 12.67 -29.20
CA GLU A 54 2.18 13.98 -29.56
C GLU A 54 2.48 14.85 -28.33
N VAL A 55 1.63 14.76 -27.30
CA VAL A 55 1.84 15.43 -26.01
C VAL A 55 3.03 14.82 -25.30
N ALA A 56 3.13 13.48 -25.26
CA ALA A 56 4.26 12.77 -24.68
C ALA A 56 5.57 13.06 -25.44
N LYS A 57 5.52 13.22 -26.76
CA LYS A 57 6.68 13.61 -27.57
C LYS A 57 7.13 15.02 -27.21
N ALA A 58 6.23 15.99 -27.13
CA ALA A 58 6.57 17.36 -26.77
C ALA A 58 7.12 17.46 -25.33
N ALA A 59 6.43 16.85 -24.36
CA ALA A 59 6.79 16.90 -22.94
C ALA A 59 8.23 16.44 -22.65
N PHE A 60 8.71 15.45 -23.39
CA PHE A 60 10.04 14.85 -23.19
C PHE A 60 11.09 15.27 -24.22
N SER A 61 10.75 16.14 -25.18
CA SER A 61 11.72 16.70 -26.13
C SER A 61 12.08 18.15 -25.82
N LEU A 62 11.24 18.84 -25.04
CA LEU A 62 11.41 20.24 -24.71
C LEU A 62 12.33 20.43 -23.49
N PRO A 63 13.21 21.46 -23.49
CA PRO A 63 14.04 21.78 -22.33
C PRO A 63 13.20 22.26 -21.13
N LYS A 64 13.76 22.11 -19.93
CA LYS A 64 13.25 22.77 -18.72
C LYS A 64 13.08 24.27 -18.94
N GLY A 65 12.00 24.83 -18.40
CA GLY A 65 11.63 26.24 -18.45
C GLY A 65 10.94 26.68 -19.74
N THR A 66 10.70 25.78 -20.70
CA THR A 66 10.12 26.14 -21.99
C THR A 66 8.61 25.87 -22.05
N THR A 67 7.93 26.63 -22.90
CA THR A 67 6.52 26.42 -23.27
C THR A 67 6.44 25.84 -24.68
N SER A 68 5.61 24.83 -24.89
CA SER A 68 5.43 24.19 -26.20
C SER A 68 4.67 25.09 -27.19
N GLU A 69 4.71 24.73 -28.46
CA GLU A 69 3.68 25.16 -29.41
C GLU A 69 2.32 24.50 -29.09
N VAL A 70 1.27 24.90 -29.82
CA VAL A 70 -0.04 24.23 -29.73
C VAL A 70 0.08 22.80 -30.25
N ILE A 71 -0.27 21.83 -29.41
CA ILE A 71 -0.19 20.40 -29.73
C ILE A 71 -1.60 19.90 -30.01
N ASN A 72 -1.80 19.21 -31.14
CA ASN A 72 -3.04 18.47 -31.38
C ASN A 72 -2.97 17.12 -30.63
N ALA A 73 -3.73 17.00 -29.55
CA ALA A 73 -3.73 15.82 -28.69
C ALA A 73 -4.73 14.73 -29.15
N GLY A 74 -5.46 14.97 -30.25
CA GLY A 74 -6.52 14.07 -30.75
C GLY A 74 -7.85 14.22 -30.02
N TYR A 75 -7.84 14.60 -28.75
CA TYR A 75 -9.02 14.98 -27.96
C TYR A 75 -9.22 16.50 -27.84
N GLY A 76 -8.30 17.29 -28.38
CA GLY A 76 -8.28 18.73 -28.23
C GLY A 76 -6.91 19.31 -28.53
N PHE A 77 -6.63 20.47 -27.94
CA PHE A 77 -5.37 21.19 -28.11
C PHE A 77 -4.73 21.47 -26.76
N ASP A 78 -3.47 21.08 -26.62
CA ASP A 78 -2.69 21.27 -25.40
C ASP A 78 -1.56 22.28 -25.63
N ILE A 79 -1.21 23.01 -24.58
CA ILE A 79 0.00 23.81 -24.48
C ILE A 79 0.67 23.38 -23.18
N LEU A 80 1.93 22.97 -23.25
CA LEU A 80 2.69 22.47 -22.12
C LEU A 80 3.72 23.50 -21.67
N ARG A 81 4.04 23.49 -20.38
CA ARG A 81 5.22 24.14 -19.82
C ARG A 81 6.03 23.11 -19.06
N ILE A 82 7.33 23.05 -19.32
CA ILE A 82 8.23 22.10 -18.64
C ILE A 82 8.82 22.80 -17.41
N ASP A 83 8.27 22.54 -16.24
CA ASP A 83 8.78 23.16 -15.01
C ASP A 83 10.10 22.54 -14.55
N ASP A 84 10.24 21.21 -14.67
CA ASP A 84 11.47 20.49 -14.37
C ASP A 84 11.61 19.19 -15.17
N THR A 85 12.82 18.65 -15.25
CA THR A 85 13.10 17.35 -15.87
C THR A 85 13.99 16.51 -14.96
N GLN A 86 13.70 15.21 -14.91
CA GLN A 86 14.52 14.25 -14.16
C GLN A 86 14.81 13.04 -15.05
N THR A 87 16.08 12.64 -15.11
CA THR A 87 16.46 11.41 -15.79
C THR A 87 15.87 10.22 -15.03
N ALA A 88 15.18 9.34 -15.74
CA ALA A 88 14.69 8.10 -15.17
C ALA A 88 15.86 7.30 -14.57
N HIS A 89 15.76 7.02 -13.30
CA HIS A 89 16.69 6.15 -12.58
C HIS A 89 15.86 5.22 -11.69
N PHE A 90 16.43 4.06 -11.37
CA PHE A 90 15.88 3.26 -10.29
C PHE A 90 16.09 4.04 -9.00
N LYS A 91 15.05 4.11 -8.17
CA LYS A 91 15.21 4.61 -6.81
C LYS A 91 16.31 3.80 -6.13
N THR A 92 17.29 4.50 -5.60
CA THR A 92 18.38 3.94 -4.81
C THR A 92 17.83 3.30 -3.55
N LEU A 93 18.62 2.41 -2.93
CA LEU A 93 18.24 1.83 -1.64
C LEU A 93 17.95 2.91 -0.61
N ASP A 94 18.74 3.99 -0.57
CA ASP A 94 18.57 5.09 0.38
C ASP A 94 17.21 5.79 0.22
N GLU A 95 16.73 5.98 -1.01
CA GLU A 95 15.42 6.60 -1.29
C GLU A 95 14.24 5.73 -0.86
N VAL A 96 14.40 4.40 -0.81
CA VAL A 96 13.33 3.46 -0.45
C VAL A 96 13.50 2.84 0.94
N LYS A 97 14.65 3.05 1.60
CA LYS A 97 14.99 2.39 2.87
C LYS A 97 13.93 2.62 3.94
N ALA A 98 13.48 3.85 4.11
CA ALA A 98 12.46 4.22 5.10
C ALA A 98 11.11 3.51 4.86
N GLN A 99 10.82 3.12 3.61
CA GLN A 99 9.60 2.39 3.24
C GLN A 99 9.78 0.87 3.45
N ILE A 100 10.96 0.34 3.13
CA ILE A 100 11.23 -1.12 3.17
C ILE A 100 11.57 -1.62 4.58
N GLU A 101 12.32 -0.84 5.37
CA GLU A 101 12.77 -1.26 6.69
C GLU A 101 11.64 -1.71 7.64
N PRO A 102 10.52 -0.97 7.81
CA PRO A 102 9.43 -1.43 8.67
C PRO A 102 8.76 -2.71 8.16
N ILE A 103 8.66 -2.87 6.83
CA ILE A 103 8.11 -4.07 6.20
C ILE A 103 9.00 -5.27 6.53
N LEU A 104 10.32 -5.15 6.31
CA LEU A 104 11.26 -6.23 6.60
C LEU A 104 11.35 -6.56 8.09
N LYS A 105 11.26 -5.57 8.97
CA LYS A 105 11.21 -5.81 10.43
C LYS A 105 9.97 -6.61 10.81
N LYS A 106 8.80 -6.24 10.28
CA LYS A 106 7.55 -6.97 10.49
C LYS A 106 7.63 -8.40 9.97
N ASP A 107 8.13 -8.59 8.75
CA ASP A 107 8.27 -9.92 8.14
C ASP A 107 9.22 -10.82 8.93
N LYS A 108 10.38 -10.29 9.34
CA LYS A 108 11.33 -11.03 10.17
C LYS A 108 10.73 -11.40 11.53
N ALA A 109 10.01 -10.48 12.17
CA ALA A 109 9.35 -10.74 13.43
C ALA A 109 8.28 -11.84 13.29
N ALA A 110 7.46 -11.79 12.24
CA ALA A 110 6.44 -12.80 11.97
C ALA A 110 7.05 -14.20 11.76
N ARG A 111 8.09 -14.31 10.94
CA ARG A 111 8.81 -15.58 10.73
C ARG A 111 9.46 -16.11 12.01
N ALA A 112 10.05 -15.23 12.82
CA ALA A 112 10.62 -15.62 14.10
C ALA A 112 9.55 -16.14 15.08
N ALA A 113 8.39 -15.48 15.12
CA ALA A 113 7.25 -15.92 15.94
C ALA A 113 6.72 -17.28 15.48
N GLU A 114 6.58 -17.50 14.18
CA GLU A 114 6.15 -18.77 13.58
C GLU A 114 7.12 -19.90 13.89
N ASN A 115 8.43 -19.68 13.70
CA ASN A 115 9.46 -20.67 14.03
C ASN A 115 9.45 -21.02 15.53
N THR A 116 9.23 -20.02 16.38
CA THR A 116 9.12 -20.22 17.83
C THR A 116 7.87 -21.03 18.19
N ALA A 117 6.73 -20.72 17.57
CA ALA A 117 5.48 -21.44 17.76
C ALA A 117 5.59 -22.90 17.31
N ASN A 118 6.17 -23.16 16.13
CA ASN A 118 6.47 -24.50 15.63
C ASN A 118 7.35 -25.29 16.60
N THR A 119 8.38 -24.65 17.17
CA THR A 119 9.24 -25.32 18.16
C THR A 119 8.47 -25.65 19.43
N LEU A 120 7.68 -24.70 19.93
CA LEU A 120 6.90 -24.86 21.16
C LEU A 120 5.80 -25.90 21.04
N VAL A 121 5.06 -25.93 19.93
CA VAL A 121 4.00 -26.94 19.73
C VAL A 121 4.59 -28.34 19.65
N ASN A 122 5.73 -28.51 18.98
CA ASN A 122 6.40 -29.81 18.91
C ASN A 122 6.90 -30.27 20.29
N GLN A 123 7.43 -29.34 21.10
CA GLN A 123 7.81 -29.63 22.47
C GLN A 123 6.58 -29.95 23.35
N ALA A 124 5.49 -29.21 23.20
CA ALA A 124 4.25 -29.47 23.93
C ALA A 124 3.66 -30.85 23.60
N ARG A 125 3.74 -31.26 22.33
CA ARG A 125 3.34 -32.61 21.89
C ARG A 125 4.20 -33.72 22.48
N ALA A 126 5.48 -33.46 22.73
CA ALA A 126 6.41 -34.44 23.29
C ALA A 126 6.35 -34.52 24.82
N ASP A 127 6.38 -33.35 25.48
CA ASP A 127 6.63 -33.24 26.92
C ASP A 127 5.42 -32.73 27.72
N GLY A 128 4.35 -32.31 27.04
CA GLY A 128 3.19 -31.64 27.62
C GLY A 128 3.32 -30.11 27.62
N LEU A 129 2.16 -29.43 27.61
CA LEU A 129 2.07 -27.98 27.47
C LEU A 129 2.78 -27.22 28.61
N ASP A 130 2.65 -27.68 29.86
CA ASP A 130 3.27 -27.04 31.03
C ASP A 130 4.81 -27.03 30.95
N LYS A 131 5.41 -28.15 30.54
CA LYS A 131 6.88 -28.26 30.41
C LYS A 131 7.40 -27.40 29.26
N ALA A 132 6.68 -27.40 28.13
CA ALA A 132 7.04 -26.56 26.98
C ALA A 132 6.97 -25.07 27.32
N ALA A 133 5.95 -24.65 28.07
CA ALA A 133 5.81 -23.27 28.55
C ALA A 133 6.93 -22.90 29.55
N ALA A 134 7.17 -23.74 30.57
CA ALA A 134 8.18 -23.49 31.59
C ALA A 134 9.60 -23.38 31.01
N ALA A 135 9.94 -24.20 30.00
CA ALA A 135 11.24 -24.15 29.32
C ALA A 135 11.53 -22.81 28.61
N ARG A 136 10.50 -21.98 28.39
CA ARG A 136 10.61 -20.65 27.78
C ARG A 136 10.18 -19.52 28.71
N GLY A 137 9.95 -19.80 30.00
CA GLY A 137 9.44 -18.82 30.96
C GLY A 137 8.04 -18.30 30.63
N LEU A 138 7.26 -19.08 29.89
CA LEU A 138 5.86 -18.79 29.56
C LEU A 138 4.93 -19.41 30.62
N GLN A 139 3.73 -18.85 30.74
CA GLN A 139 2.69 -19.36 31.64
C GLN A 139 1.57 -20.00 30.84
N VAL A 140 1.16 -21.21 31.25
CA VAL A 140 -0.07 -21.83 30.74
C VAL A 140 -1.25 -21.16 31.43
N VAL A 141 -2.24 -20.77 30.64
CA VAL A 141 -3.51 -20.23 31.13
C VAL A 141 -4.59 -21.25 30.84
N THR A 142 -5.22 -21.77 31.90
CA THR A 142 -6.40 -22.64 31.81
C THR A 142 -7.65 -21.78 31.93
N THR A 143 -8.59 -21.97 31.00
CA THR A 143 -9.89 -21.27 31.02
C THR A 143 -11.00 -22.20 31.48
N ASP A 144 -12.11 -21.62 31.95
CA ASP A 144 -13.39 -22.34 32.04
C ASP A 144 -13.94 -22.67 30.65
N PHE A 145 -15.03 -23.44 30.58
CA PHE A 145 -15.76 -23.64 29.32
C PHE A 145 -16.24 -22.31 28.74
N PHE A 146 -16.06 -22.13 27.43
CA PHE A 146 -16.45 -20.91 26.72
C PHE A 146 -17.16 -21.21 25.41
N ALA A 147 -17.96 -20.25 24.92
CA ALA A 147 -18.65 -20.33 23.64
C ALA A 147 -17.79 -19.75 22.50
N ARG A 148 -18.13 -20.07 21.24
CA ARG A 148 -17.34 -19.66 20.05
C ARG A 148 -17.14 -18.15 19.90
N ASN A 149 -18.04 -17.35 20.46
CA ASN A 149 -17.98 -15.88 20.42
C ASN A 149 -17.32 -15.26 21.67
N ALA A 150 -16.80 -16.06 22.59
CA ALA A 150 -16.15 -15.55 23.79
C ALA A 150 -14.83 -14.84 23.48
N SER A 151 -14.49 -13.84 24.28
CA SER A 151 -13.15 -13.24 24.28
C SER A 151 -12.34 -13.85 25.43
N LEU A 152 -11.19 -14.42 25.10
CA LEU A 152 -10.34 -15.08 26.08
C LEU A 152 -9.18 -14.18 26.53
N PRO A 153 -8.81 -14.20 27.82
CA PRO A 153 -7.62 -13.52 28.31
C PRO A 153 -6.37 -13.91 27.51
N GLY A 154 -5.57 -12.93 27.10
CA GLY A 154 -4.33 -13.15 26.34
C GLY A 154 -4.49 -13.48 24.84
N VAL A 155 -5.68 -13.90 24.40
CA VAL A 155 -6.00 -14.22 23.00
C VAL A 155 -6.71 -13.04 22.31
N GLY A 156 -7.61 -12.36 23.04
CA GLY A 156 -8.43 -11.28 22.48
C GLY A 156 -9.45 -11.78 21.44
N PRO A 157 -10.01 -10.89 20.58
CA PRO A 157 -10.92 -11.29 19.52
C PRO A 157 -10.16 -11.94 18.36
N SER A 158 -10.12 -13.28 18.33
CA SER A 158 -9.41 -14.04 17.28
C SER A 158 -10.31 -15.12 16.67
N PRO A 159 -11.03 -14.84 15.57
CA PRO A 159 -11.86 -15.83 14.90
C PRO A 159 -11.08 -17.07 14.45
N GLN A 160 -9.86 -16.87 13.95
CA GLN A 160 -8.98 -17.96 13.49
C GLN A 160 -8.59 -18.91 14.63
N PHE A 161 -8.31 -18.36 15.82
CA PHE A 161 -8.05 -19.17 17.00
C PHE A 161 -9.31 -19.94 17.43
N MET A 162 -10.47 -19.27 17.47
CA MET A 162 -11.73 -19.93 17.84
C MET A 162 -12.11 -21.04 16.86
N ASP A 163 -11.88 -20.84 15.57
CA ASP A 163 -12.12 -21.86 14.55
C ASP A 163 -11.21 -23.08 14.72
N ALA A 164 -9.93 -22.86 15.05
CA ALA A 164 -9.00 -23.93 15.35
C ALA A 164 -9.44 -24.74 16.59
N VAL A 165 -9.72 -24.05 17.71
CA VAL A 165 -10.11 -24.73 18.97
C VAL A 165 -11.41 -25.51 18.83
N PHE A 166 -12.44 -24.94 18.21
CA PHE A 166 -13.73 -25.63 18.04
C PHE A 166 -13.72 -26.64 16.87
N GLY A 167 -12.70 -26.61 16.01
CA GLY A 167 -12.44 -27.66 15.01
C GLY A 167 -11.63 -28.83 15.56
N ALA A 168 -10.96 -28.66 16.69
CA ALA A 168 -10.17 -29.70 17.34
C ALA A 168 -11.07 -30.80 17.94
N ARG A 169 -10.53 -32.02 17.99
CA ARG A 169 -11.22 -33.19 18.59
C ARG A 169 -10.77 -33.36 20.03
N GLU A 170 -11.64 -33.89 20.89
CA GLU A 170 -11.22 -34.30 22.24
C GLU A 170 -10.03 -35.26 22.17
N LYS A 171 -9.09 -35.09 23.11
CA LYS A 171 -7.83 -35.86 23.19
C LYS A 171 -6.88 -35.65 21.99
N SER A 172 -7.09 -34.61 21.19
CA SER A 172 -6.09 -34.19 20.21
C SER A 172 -4.83 -33.71 20.93
N PRO A 173 -3.63 -33.97 20.36
CA PRO A 173 -2.40 -33.46 20.92
C PRO A 173 -2.38 -31.92 20.87
N PRO A 174 -1.54 -31.25 21.69
CA PRO A 174 -1.40 -29.80 21.63
C PRO A 174 -1.19 -29.30 20.21
N ASP A 175 -1.83 -28.18 19.88
CA ASP A 175 -1.78 -27.58 18.56
C ASP A 175 -1.52 -26.08 18.64
N MET A 176 -1.33 -25.44 17.49
CA MET A 176 -1.10 -24.01 17.41
C MET A 176 -2.09 -23.31 16.49
N ALA A 177 -2.41 -22.06 16.80
CA ALA A 177 -3.26 -21.22 15.97
C ALA A 177 -2.74 -19.77 15.94
N GLY A 178 -2.96 -19.11 14.80
CA GLY A 178 -2.57 -17.72 14.61
C GLY A 178 -3.39 -16.75 15.45
N LEU A 179 -2.72 -15.70 15.94
CA LEU A 179 -3.29 -14.53 16.61
C LEU A 179 -2.91 -13.27 15.83
N PRO A 180 -3.64 -12.14 16.01
CA PRO A 180 -3.27 -10.86 15.41
C PRO A 180 -1.82 -10.41 15.69
N GLN A 181 -1.26 -10.84 16.82
CA GLN A 181 0.09 -10.50 17.25
C GLN A 181 1.02 -11.72 17.46
N GLY A 182 0.75 -12.86 16.83
CA GLY A 182 1.63 -14.03 16.91
C GLY A 182 0.87 -15.35 16.82
N TYR A 183 1.13 -16.27 17.75
CA TYR A 183 0.53 -17.59 17.80
C TYR A 183 0.17 -17.95 19.25
N ALA A 184 -0.90 -18.71 19.41
CA ALA A 184 -1.21 -19.43 20.64
C ALA A 184 -0.89 -20.91 20.45
N ILE A 185 -0.28 -21.52 21.47
CA ILE A 185 -0.18 -22.98 21.60
C ILE A 185 -1.27 -23.40 22.60
N TYR A 186 -2.12 -24.34 22.23
CA TYR A 186 -3.28 -24.72 23.02
C TYR A 186 -3.47 -26.23 23.08
N GLU A 187 -4.18 -26.68 24.11
CA GLU A 187 -4.61 -28.06 24.30
C GLU A 187 -6.07 -28.06 24.71
N LEU A 188 -6.89 -28.92 24.08
CA LEU A 188 -8.31 -29.03 24.38
C LEU A 188 -8.53 -30.00 25.55
N LEU A 189 -8.92 -29.46 26.71
CA LEU A 189 -9.13 -30.25 27.92
C LEU A 189 -10.50 -30.93 27.97
N GLY A 190 -11.51 -30.41 27.27
CA GLY A 190 -12.83 -31.04 27.18
C GLY A 190 -13.85 -30.19 26.42
N VAL A 191 -14.90 -30.83 25.92
CA VAL A 191 -16.03 -30.17 25.25
C VAL A 191 -17.30 -30.37 26.05
N LYS A 192 -18.04 -29.30 26.32
CA LYS A 192 -19.38 -29.37 26.92
C LYS A 192 -20.43 -29.18 25.81
N PRO A 193 -21.27 -30.20 25.54
CA PRO A 193 -22.38 -30.06 24.60
C PRO A 193 -23.35 -28.95 25.04
N PRO A 194 -24.03 -28.30 24.07
CA PRO A 194 -25.05 -27.30 24.36
C PRO A 194 -26.24 -27.85 25.15
#